data_AF-F7ZGW5-F1
#
_entry.id   AF-F7ZGW5-F1
#
_cell.length_a   1.000
_cell.length_b   1.000
_cell.length_c   1.000
_cell.angle_alpha   90.00
_cell.angle_beta   90.00
_cell.angle_gamma   90.00
#
_symmetry.space_group_name_H-M   'P 1'
#
loop_
_entity.id
_entity.type
_entity.pdbx_description
1 polymer ?
#
loop_
_entity_poly.entity_id
_entity_poly.type
_entity_poly.pdbx_seq_one_letter_code
_entity_poly.pdbx_strand_id
1 'polypeptide(L)' 'MSLDAKLLAAHAAGDKDRLVTLYTQAAASADDPDAAGFYLTHAYVFALEAGLPQAADLRAQLVEMGREEPL' A
#
# COMPACT_ATOMS: atom_id res chain seq x y z
N MET A 1 -14.32 12.56 5.94
CA MET A 1 -12.93 12.90 5.60
C MET A 1 -12.54 12.15 4.34
N SER A 2 -11.85 12.80 3.40
CA SER A 2 -11.32 12.16 2.18
C SER A 2 -10.26 11.12 2.51
N LEU A 3 -9.91 10.27 1.54
CA LEU A 3 -8.82 9.31 1.64
C LEU A 3 -7.48 10.03 1.91
N ASP A 4 -7.20 11.11 1.18
CA ASP A 4 -5.99 11.92 1.36
C ASP A 4 -5.85 12.46 2.79
N ALA A 5 -6.94 12.96 3.36
CA ALA A 5 -6.93 13.45 4.75
C ALA A 5 -6.62 12.32 5.74
N LYS A 6 -7.09 11.10 5.48
CA LYS A 6 -6.78 9.93 6.31
C LYS A 6 -5.32 9.50 6.15
N LEU A 7 -4.78 9.54 4.94
CA LEU A 7 -3.37 9.23 4.66
C LEU A 7 -2.45 10.24 5.38
N LEU A 8 -2.73 11.53 5.27
CA LEU A 8 -1.98 12.58 5.97
C LEU A 8 -2.03 12.40 7.49
N ALA A 9 -3.20 12.08 8.05
CA ALA A 9 -3.34 11.84 9.48
C ALA A 9 -2.57 10.60 9.97
N ALA A 10 -2.61 9.50 9.20
CA ALA A 10 -1.87 8.27 9.53
C ALA A 10 -0.35 8.49 9.44
N HIS A 11 0.13 9.23 8.45
CA HIS A 11 1.53 9.67 8.35
C HIS A 11 1.95 10.50 9.56
N ALA A 12 1.15 11.51 9.92
CA ALA A 12 1.44 12.37 11.08
C ALA A 12 1.48 11.59 12.41
N ALA A 13 0.70 10.51 12.51
CA ALA A 13 0.66 9.63 13.68
C ALA A 13 1.73 8.52 13.66
N GLY A 14 2.45 8.32 12.54
CA GLY A 14 3.35 7.18 12.36
C GLY A 14 2.62 5.82 12.34
N ASP A 15 1.32 5.81 12.03
CA ASP A 15 0.45 4.63 12.11
C ASP A 15 0.60 3.77 10.84
N LYS A 16 1.65 2.95 10.83
CA LYS A 16 2.01 2.11 9.67
C LYS A 16 0.93 1.09 9.32
N ASP A 17 0.28 0.46 10.29
CA ASP A 17 -0.81 -0.48 10.02
C ASP A 17 -1.98 0.20 9.28
N ARG A 18 -2.33 1.41 9.72
CA ARG A 18 -3.34 2.21 9.04
C ARG A 18 -2.89 2.70 7.67
N LEU A 19 -1.61 3.04 7.50
CA LEU A 19 -1.05 3.38 6.19
C LEU A 19 -1.16 2.20 5.22
N VAL A 20 -0.80 0.98 5.63
CA VAL A 20 -0.96 -0.24 4.82
C VAL A 20 -2.42 -0.39 4.37
N THR A 21 -3.36 -0.25 5.29
CA THR A 21 -4.79 -0.38 4.99
C THR A 21 -5.27 0.69 4.00
N LEU A 22 -4.91 1.96 4.22
CA LEU A 22 -5.38 3.07 3.40
C LEU A 22 -4.76 3.05 1.99
N TYR A 23 -3.47 2.73 1.88
CA TYR A 23 -2.82 2.60 0.57
C TYR A 23 -3.35 1.39 -0.22
N THR A 24 -3.65 0.28 0.44
CA THR A 24 -4.30 -0.87 -0.21
C THR A 24 -5.69 -0.50 -0.73
N GLN A 25 -6.46 0.26 0.05
CA GLN A 25 -7.75 0.78 -0.40
C GLN A 25 -7.61 1.75 -1.60
N ALA A 26 -6.58 2.60 -1.58
CA ALA A 26 -6.28 3.54 -2.67
C ALA A 26 -5.96 2.77 -3.96
N ALA A 27 -5.13 1.73 -3.87
CA ALA A 27 -4.77 0.88 -5.00
C ALA A 27 -6.01 0.21 -5.61
N ALA A 28 -6.89 -0.35 -4.77
CA ALA A 28 -8.12 -1.00 -5.22
C ALA A 28 -9.16 -0.05 -5.83
N SER A 29 -9.06 1.26 -5.56
CA SER A 29 -9.99 2.28 -6.05
C SER A 29 -9.44 3.09 -7.23
N ALA A 30 -8.20 2.82 -7.64
CA ALA A 30 -7.55 3.55 -8.74
C ALA A 30 -7.96 2.95 -10.10
N ASP A 31 -8.46 3.80 -10.99
CA ASP A 31 -8.82 3.41 -12.36
C ASP A 31 -7.59 3.28 -13.28
N ASP A 32 -6.46 3.88 -12.88
CA ASP A 32 -5.20 3.85 -13.60
C ASP A 32 -4.25 2.78 -13.03
N PRO A 33 -3.78 1.82 -13.85
CA PRO A 33 -2.87 0.77 -13.39
C PRO A 33 -1.54 1.30 -12.81
N ASP A 34 -1.02 2.41 -13.32
CA ASP A 34 0.20 3.03 -12.77
C ASP A 34 -0.07 3.60 -11.37
N ALA A 35 -1.19 4.30 -11.18
CA ALA A 35 -1.61 4.78 -9.86
C ALA A 35 -1.90 3.62 -8.88
N ALA A 36 -2.55 2.55 -9.33
CA ALA A 36 -2.79 1.37 -8.51
C ALA A 36 -1.48 0.74 -8.03
N GLY A 37 -0.52 0.57 -8.95
CA GLY A 37 0.83 0.08 -8.64
C GLY A 37 1.54 0.99 -7.64
N PHE A 38 1.52 2.31 -7.85
CA PHE A 38 2.13 3.29 -6.94
C PHE A 38 1.61 3.15 -5.50
N TYR A 39 0.28 3.10 -5.32
CA TYR A 39 -0.30 2.95 -3.99
C TYR A 39 0.01 1.59 -3.36
N LEU A 40 -0.04 0.52 -4.15
CA LEU A 40 0.23 -0.82 -3.64
C LEU A 40 1.70 -0.99 -3.22
N THR A 41 2.64 -0.37 -3.94
CA THR A 41 4.06 -0.31 -3.54
C THR A 41 4.21 0.39 -2.19
N HIS A 42 3.51 1.50 -1.95
CA HIS A 42 3.52 2.16 -0.64
C HIS A 42 2.95 1.27 0.47
N ALA A 43 1.83 0.59 0.23
CA ALA A 43 1.28 -0.37 1.18
C ALA A 43 2.31 -1.46 1.52
N TYR A 44 2.98 -2.01 0.50
CA TYR A 44 3.99 -3.05 0.67
C TYR A 44 5.19 -2.57 1.50
N VAL A 45 5.75 -1.40 1.20
CA VAL A 45 6.89 -0.82 1.95
C VAL A 45 6.52 -0.63 3.42
N PHE A 46 5.36 -0.04 3.72
CA PHE A 46 4.96 0.14 5.13
C PHE A 46 4.70 -1.19 5.84
N ALA A 47 4.19 -2.21 5.14
CA ALA A 47 4.02 -3.54 5.71
C ALA A 47 5.38 -4.17 6.06
N LEU A 48 6.37 -4.08 5.18
CA LEU A 48 7.73 -4.53 5.45
C LEU A 48 8.34 -3.81 6.65
N GLU A 49 8.27 -2.47 6.67
CA GLU A 49 8.85 -1.67 7.74
C GLU A 49 8.21 -1.93 9.13
N ALA A 50 6.95 -2.34 9.14
CA ALA A 50 6.22 -2.66 10.36
C ALA A 50 6.26 -4.16 10.73
N GLY A 51 6.89 -5.00 9.89
CA GLY A 51 6.91 -6.46 10.09
C GLY A 51 5.53 -7.10 9.98
N LEU A 52 4.63 -6.52 9.17
CA LEU A 52 3.25 -6.95 9.03
C LEU A 52 3.14 -8.11 8.03
N PRO A 53 2.35 -9.16 8.33
CA PRO A 53 2.21 -10.33 7.46
C PRO A 53 1.61 -10.00 6.08
N GLN A 54 0.87 -8.90 5.97
CA GLN A 54 0.30 -8.38 4.72
C GLN A 54 1.36 -8.15 3.63
N ALA A 55 2.64 -7.97 4.01
CA ALA A 55 3.72 -7.78 3.06
C ALA A 55 3.81 -8.92 2.02
N ALA A 56 3.53 -10.17 2.42
CA ALA A 56 3.56 -11.31 1.52
C ALA A 56 2.48 -11.22 0.43
N ASP A 57 1.24 -10.92 0.81
CA ASP A 57 0.11 -10.82 -0.11
C ASP A 57 0.22 -9.59 -1.02
N LEU A 58 0.70 -8.47 -0.49
CA LEU A 58 0.93 -7.25 -1.26
C LEU A 58 2.04 -7.45 -2.30
N ARG A 59 3.10 -8.17 -1.93
CA ARG A 59 4.15 -8.54 -2.87
C ARG A 59 3.65 -9.42 -4.00
N ALA A 60 2.85 -10.44 -3.69
CA ALA A 60 2.28 -11.33 -4.71
C ALA A 60 1.51 -10.52 -5.78
N GLN A 61 0.68 -9.58 -5.34
CA GLN A 61 -0.04 -8.67 -6.25
C GLN A 61 0.90 -7.77 -7.06
N LEU A 62 1.96 -7.23 -6.44
CA LEU A 62 2.94 -6.41 -7.17
C LEU A 62 3.71 -7.21 -8.23
N VAL A 63 4.02 -8.49 -7.97
CA VAL A 63 4.62 -9.40 -8.95
C VAL A 63 3.67 -9.64 -10.11
N GLU A 64 2.39 -9.90 -9.84
CA GLU A 64 1.37 -10.05 -10.89
C GLU A 64 1.22 -8.79 -11.76
N MET A 65 1.43 -7.59 -11.17
CA MET A 65 1.44 -6.31 -11.88
C MET A 65 2.75 -6.01 -12.61
N GLY A 66 3.79 -6.86 -12.49
CA GLY A 66 5.12 -6.61 -13.03
C GLY A 66 5.87 -5.45 -12.38
N ARG A 67 5.59 -5.17 -11.09
CA ARG A 67 6.15 -4.06 -10.31
C ARG A 67 7.10 -4.50 -9.20
N GLU A 68 7.24 -5.81 -9.00
CA GLU A 68 8.16 -6.44 -8.05
C GLU A 68 8.58 -7.80 -8.59
N GLU A 69 9.71 -8.34 -8.14
CA GLU A 69 10.21 -9.64 -8.58
C GLU A 69 9.79 -10.77 -7.62
N PRO A 70 9.61 -12.03 -8.07
CA PRO A 70 9.43 -13.21 -7.22
C PRO A 70 10.71 -13.54 -6.41
N LEU A 71 10.57 -14.34 -5.35
CA LEU A 71 11.65 -14.61 -4.38
C LEU A 71 12.48 -15.80 -4.87
#